data_AF-A0A7C7NT95-F1
#
_entry.id   AF-A0A7C7NT95-F1
#
_cell.length_a   1.000
_cell.length_b   1.000
_cell.length_c   1.000
_cell.angle_alpha   90.00
_cell.angle_beta   90.00
_cell.angle_gamma   90.00
#
_symmetry.space_group_name_H-M   'P 1'
#
loop_
_entity.id
_entity.type
_entity.pdbx_description
1 polymer ?
#
loop_
_entity_poly.entity_id
_entity_poly.type
_entity_poly.pdbx_seq_one_letter_code
_entity_poly.pdbx_strand_id
1 'polypeptide(L)'
;QPTFITDYPKEMSPLCKEHRDNPELTERFELMVCGKEIANAYSELNDPIDQKERFEHQLKLAEKGDDEATEFIDYDFLRALEYGMPPTSGMGIGMDRLIMFLTNNQSIQEVLFFPQMKPEKKAIPMTDDEKAVFAILKANNPIDLNDLKSQSGLSNKKWDKTIKGLTKLGVANVNKTDDGLFVEMV
;
A
#
# COMPACT_ATOMS: atom_id res chain seq x y z
N GLN A 1 16.14 -2.57 25.25
CA GLN A 1 15.42 -3.23 26.36
C GLN A 1 14.07 -3.71 25.83
N PRO A 2 13.65 -4.94 26.17
CA PRO A 2 12.28 -5.40 25.96
C PRO A 2 11.33 -4.79 26.99
N THR A 3 10.20 -4.27 26.52
CA THR A 3 9.19 -3.59 27.35
C THR A 3 7.81 -4.06 26.95
N PHE A 4 7.01 -4.50 27.92
CA PHE A 4 5.59 -4.78 27.71
C PHE A 4 4.80 -3.49 27.92
N ILE A 5 4.00 -3.12 26.92
CA ILE A 5 2.93 -2.14 27.06
C ILE A 5 1.66 -2.95 27.27
N THR A 6 0.89 -2.67 28.31
CA THR A 6 -0.29 -3.46 28.70
C THR A 6 -1.53 -2.58 28.73
N ASP A 7 -2.70 -3.24 28.74
CA ASP A 7 -4.01 -2.67 29.03
C ASP A 7 -4.42 -1.57 28.04
N TYR A 8 -4.73 -2.01 26.81
CA TYR A 8 -5.11 -1.12 25.72
C TYR A 8 -6.59 -0.72 25.81
N PRO A 9 -6.96 0.48 25.33
CA PRO A 9 -8.36 0.89 25.25
C PRO A 9 -9.22 -0.10 24.46
N LYS A 10 -10.44 -0.35 24.94
CA LYS A 10 -11.40 -1.26 24.30
C LYS A 10 -11.70 -0.89 22.85
N GLU A 11 -11.77 0.40 22.55
CA GLU A 11 -12.05 0.93 21.20
C GLU A 11 -10.99 0.52 20.16
N MET A 12 -9.74 0.31 20.57
CA MET A 12 -8.62 -0.09 19.69
C MET A 12 -8.43 -1.60 19.57
N SER A 13 -9.25 -2.38 20.29
CA SER A 13 -9.02 -3.81 20.53
C SER A 13 -10.32 -4.61 20.34
N PRO A 14 -10.85 -4.70 19.11
CA PRO A 14 -12.18 -5.25 18.83
C PRO A 14 -12.31 -6.76 19.09
N LEU A 15 -11.19 -7.47 19.23
CA LEU A 15 -11.15 -8.92 19.49
C LEU A 15 -10.65 -9.26 20.90
N CYS A 16 -10.24 -8.26 21.68
CA CYS A 16 -9.67 -8.49 23.00
C CYS A 16 -10.75 -8.45 24.07
N LYS A 17 -10.67 -9.37 25.01
CA LYS A 17 -11.56 -9.42 26.16
C LYS A 17 -11.43 -8.14 27.00
N GLU A 18 -12.56 -7.66 27.48
CA GLU A 18 -12.62 -6.54 28.43
C GLU A 18 -11.78 -6.83 29.68
N HIS A 19 -11.10 -5.81 30.20
CA HIS A 19 -10.25 -5.95 31.37
C HIS A 19 -11.08 -6.18 32.64
N ARG A 20 -10.72 -7.20 33.42
CA ARG A 20 -11.48 -7.66 34.61
C ARG A 20 -11.79 -6.58 35.65
N ASP A 21 -10.90 -5.58 35.76
CA ASP A 21 -11.00 -4.48 36.75
C ASP A 21 -11.36 -3.13 36.13
N ASN A 22 -11.36 -2.99 34.80
CA ASN A 22 -11.59 -1.70 34.13
C ASN A 22 -12.29 -1.89 32.77
N PRO A 23 -13.59 -1.59 32.66
CA PRO A 23 -14.36 -1.84 31.44
C PRO A 23 -13.92 -0.99 30.23
N GLU A 24 -13.17 0.09 30.45
CA GLU A 24 -12.63 0.93 29.37
C GLU A 24 -11.38 0.32 28.71
N LEU A 25 -10.77 -0.71 29.33
CA LEU A 25 -9.54 -1.35 28.89
C LEU A 25 -9.77 -2.81 28.48
N THR A 26 -8.74 -3.40 27.88
CA THR A 26 -8.72 -4.80 27.45
C THR A 26 -7.51 -5.53 28.01
N GLU A 27 -7.62 -6.83 28.21
CA GLU A 27 -6.50 -7.68 28.64
C GLU A 27 -5.56 -7.97 27.47
N ARG A 28 -4.80 -6.97 27.04
CA ARG A 28 -3.87 -7.01 25.90
C ARG A 28 -2.49 -6.51 26.30
N PHE A 29 -1.45 -7.07 25.70
CA PHE A 29 -0.11 -6.50 25.72
C PHE A 29 0.54 -6.49 24.34
N GLU A 30 1.44 -5.53 24.14
CA GLU A 30 2.42 -5.54 23.05
C GLU A 30 3.84 -5.57 23.62
N LEU A 31 4.68 -6.44 23.04
CA LEU A 31 6.11 -6.49 23.36
C LEU A 31 6.86 -5.55 22.43
N MET A 32 7.41 -4.48 22.99
CA MET A 32 8.28 -3.53 22.29
C MET A 32 9.75 -3.85 22.55
N VAL A 33 10.56 -3.89 21.49
CA VAL A 33 12.02 -4.02 21.57
C VAL A 33 12.64 -3.00 20.64
N CYS A 34 13.56 -2.18 21.16
CA CYS A 34 14.27 -1.15 20.38
C CYS A 34 13.31 -0.23 19.58
N GLY A 35 12.16 0.10 20.17
CA GLY A 35 11.15 0.98 19.55
C GLY A 35 10.31 0.32 18.45
N LYS A 36 10.34 -1.02 18.30
CA LYS A 36 9.46 -1.76 17.38
C LYS A 36 8.71 -2.85 18.13
N GLU A 37 7.46 -3.06 17.73
CA GLU A 37 6.60 -4.12 18.22
C GLU A 37 7.07 -5.49 17.67
N ILE A 38 7.28 -6.47 18.55
CA ILE A 38 7.67 -7.85 18.21
C ILE A 38 6.50 -8.81 18.39
N ALA A 39 5.66 -8.59 19.39
CA ALA A 39 4.54 -9.48 19.67
C ALA A 39 3.33 -8.69 20.14
N ASN A 40 2.15 -9.21 19.82
CA ASN A 40 0.86 -8.73 20.30
C ASN A 40 0.10 -9.93 20.85
N ALA A 41 -0.44 -9.82 22.06
CA ALA A 41 -1.12 -10.91 22.74
C ALA A 41 -2.24 -10.38 23.60
N TYR A 42 -3.27 -11.20 23.79
CA TYR A 42 -4.44 -10.81 24.56
C TYR A 42 -5.24 -12.03 25.04
N SER A 43 -6.04 -11.82 26.09
CA SER A 43 -7.14 -12.71 26.39
C SER A 43 -8.19 -12.57 25.28
N GLU A 44 -8.56 -13.68 24.66
CA GLU A 44 -9.49 -13.72 23.53
C GLU A 44 -10.91 -13.35 24.00
N LEU A 45 -11.59 -12.52 23.21
CA LEU A 45 -13.01 -12.26 23.41
C LEU A 45 -13.80 -13.52 23.01
N ASN A 46 -14.36 -14.18 24.02
CA ASN A 46 -15.08 -15.44 23.84
C ASN A 46 -16.60 -15.31 24.05
N ASP A 47 -17.12 -14.09 24.23
CA ASP A 47 -18.55 -13.81 24.30
C ASP A 47 -19.07 -13.46 22.89
N PRO A 48 -19.94 -14.31 22.28
CA PRO A 48 -20.45 -14.08 20.93
C PRO A 48 -21.34 -12.83 20.82
N ILE A 49 -21.99 -12.41 21.91
CA ILE A 49 -22.87 -11.23 21.91
C ILE A 49 -22.01 -9.97 21.85
N ASP A 50 -21.01 -9.84 22.74
CA ASP A 50 -20.05 -8.72 22.71
C ASP A 50 -19.28 -8.70 21.39
N GLN A 51 -18.81 -9.85 20.91
CA GLN A 51 -18.08 -9.92 19.64
C GLN A 51 -18.91 -9.43 18.45
N LYS A 52 -20.21 -9.75 18.42
CA LYS A 52 -21.14 -9.28 17.39
C LYS A 52 -21.34 -7.76 17.47
N GLU A 53 -21.57 -7.21 18.66
CA GLU A 53 -21.72 -5.77 18.85
C GLU A 53 -20.47 -5.00 18.37
N ARG A 54 -19.28 -5.55 18.63
CA ARG A 54 -18.01 -4.97 18.15
C ARG A 54 -17.87 -5.03 16.63
N PHE A 55 -18.28 -6.13 15.98
CA PHE A 55 -18.31 -6.19 14.52
C PHE A 55 -19.31 -5.20 13.91
N GLU A 56 -20.50 -5.05 14.49
CA GLU A 56 -21.47 -4.04 14.04
C GLU A 56 -20.93 -2.61 14.21
N HIS A 57 -20.13 -2.35 15.25
CA HIS A 57 -19.45 -1.07 15.43
C HIS A 57 -18.36 -0.84 14.37
N GLN A 58 -17.52 -1.85 14.11
CA GLN A 58 -16.48 -1.79 13.07
C GLN A 58 -17.07 -1.56 11.67
N LEU A 59 -18.19 -2.21 11.34
CA LEU A 59 -18.89 -2.00 10.07
C LEU A 59 -19.34 -0.53 9.90
N LYS A 60 -19.84 0.09 10.97
CA LYS A 60 -20.21 1.52 10.95
C LYS A 60 -19.00 2.46 10.81
N LEU A 61 -17.80 2.02 11.22
CA LEU A 61 -16.56 2.77 11.00
C LEU A 61 -16.10 2.63 9.54
N ALA A 62 -16.17 1.42 8.98
CA ALA A 62 -15.88 1.17 7.57
C ALA A 62 -16.80 2.00 6.64
N GLU A 63 -18.10 2.08 6.94
CA GLU A 63 -19.06 2.94 6.21
C GLU A 63 -18.69 4.44 6.25
N LYS A 64 -17.92 4.88 7.25
CA LYS A 64 -17.42 6.27 7.36
C LYS A 64 -16.10 6.49 6.62
N GLY A 65 -15.57 5.48 5.94
CA GLY A 65 -14.34 5.54 5.16
C GLY A 65 -13.08 5.16 5.93
N ASP A 66 -13.19 4.31 6.96
CA ASP A 66 -12.05 3.67 7.59
C ASP A 66 -11.66 2.40 6.83
N ASP A 67 -10.61 2.50 5.99
CA ASP A 67 -10.11 1.41 5.14
C ASP A 67 -9.49 0.24 5.95
N GLU A 68 -9.19 0.43 7.25
CA GLU A 68 -8.62 -0.61 8.13
C GLU A 68 -9.69 -1.35 8.94
N ALA A 69 -10.91 -0.80 9.01
CA ALA A 69 -12.02 -1.41 9.72
C ALA A 69 -12.57 -2.65 9.00
N THR A 70 -13.15 -3.58 9.75
CA THR A 70 -13.73 -4.80 9.16
C THR A 70 -14.97 -4.46 8.33
N GLU A 71 -14.92 -4.66 7.01
CA GLU A 71 -16.02 -4.34 6.07
C GLU A 71 -17.19 -5.35 6.09
N PHE A 72 -17.05 -6.47 6.82
CA PHE A 72 -18.08 -7.50 6.88
C PHE A 72 -18.10 -8.19 8.25
N ILE A 73 -19.23 -8.81 8.58
CA ILE A 73 -19.40 -9.61 9.80
C ILE A 73 -19.17 -11.08 9.45
N ASP A 74 -18.21 -11.72 10.11
CA ASP A 74 -17.99 -13.17 9.99
C ASP A 74 -18.99 -13.94 10.88
N TYR A 75 -20.12 -14.30 10.30
CA TYR A 75 -21.17 -15.06 11.00
C TYR A 75 -20.77 -16.51 11.32
N ASP A 76 -19.84 -17.10 10.57
CA ASP A 76 -19.38 -18.46 10.86
C ASP A 76 -18.42 -18.46 12.06
N PHE A 77 -17.58 -17.43 12.21
CA PHE A 77 -16.80 -17.20 13.43
C PHE A 77 -17.71 -16.95 14.65
N LEU A 78 -18.73 -16.10 14.53
CA LEU A 78 -19.69 -15.88 15.61
C LEU A 78 -20.40 -17.18 16.00
N ARG A 79 -20.86 -17.96 15.02
CA ARG A 79 -21.47 -19.28 15.28
C ARG A 79 -20.49 -20.21 16.00
N ALA A 80 -19.21 -20.19 15.64
CA ALA A 80 -18.20 -20.99 16.32
C ALA A 80 -18.05 -20.58 17.81
N LEU A 81 -18.09 -19.28 18.11
CA LEU A 81 -18.08 -18.77 19.49
C LEU A 81 -19.32 -19.21 20.28
N GLU A 82 -20.50 -19.22 19.65
CA GLU A 82 -21.77 -19.66 20.27
C GLU A 82 -21.76 -21.13 20.72
N TYR A 83 -20.96 -22.00 20.07
CA TYR A 83 -20.76 -23.37 20.53
C TYR A 83 -19.93 -23.48 21.82
N GLY A 84 -19.28 -22.39 22.24
CA GLY A 84 -18.55 -22.29 23.49
C GLY A 84 -17.04 -22.34 23.29
N MET A 85 -16.45 -21.17 23.02
CA MET A 85 -14.99 -21.00 23.07
C MET A 85 -14.51 -20.96 24.53
N PRO A 86 -13.59 -21.84 24.96
CA PRO A 86 -13.01 -21.79 26.30
C PRO A 86 -12.28 -20.45 26.56
N PRO A 87 -12.09 -20.06 27.83
CA PRO A 87 -11.17 -18.97 28.17
C PRO A 87 -9.79 -19.24 27.57
N THR A 88 -9.39 -18.41 26.61
CA THR A 88 -8.21 -18.61 25.77
C THR A 88 -7.40 -17.33 25.70
N SER A 89 -6.10 -17.44 25.46
CA SER A 89 -5.22 -16.32 25.12
C SER A 89 -4.55 -16.57 23.77
N GLY A 90 -4.50 -15.56 22.91
CA GLY A 90 -3.76 -15.59 21.66
C GLY A 90 -2.48 -14.77 21.74
N MET A 91 -1.51 -15.12 20.88
CA MET A 91 -0.28 -14.35 20.70
C MET A 91 0.19 -14.46 19.25
N GLY A 92 0.45 -13.30 18.64
CA GLY A 92 1.17 -13.17 17.38
C GLY A 92 2.60 -12.69 17.62
N ILE A 93 3.57 -13.25 16.88
CA ILE A 93 4.97 -12.81 16.89
C ILE A 93 5.39 -12.47 15.46
N GLY A 94 5.93 -11.26 15.27
CA GLY A 94 6.54 -10.83 14.02
C GLY A 94 7.89 -11.50 13.82
N MET A 95 7.91 -12.65 13.13
CA MET A 95 9.13 -13.44 12.92
C MET A 95 10.23 -12.66 12.21
N ASP A 96 9.91 -11.88 11.18
CA ASP A 96 10.90 -11.08 10.45
C ASP A 96 11.57 -10.06 11.37
N ARG A 97 10.79 -9.36 12.20
CA ARG A 97 11.31 -8.39 13.17
C ARG A 97 12.16 -9.07 14.24
N LEU A 98 11.75 -10.23 14.73
CA LEU A 98 12.54 -11.02 15.66
C LEU A 98 13.90 -11.39 15.05
N ILE A 99 13.91 -11.91 13.82
CA ILE A 99 15.15 -12.28 13.12
C ILE A 99 16.00 -11.05 12.82
N MET A 100 15.42 -9.91 12.45
CA MET A 100 16.14 -8.64 12.28
C MET A 100 16.95 -8.29 13.53
N PHE A 101 16.35 -8.37 14.71
CA PHE A 101 17.05 -8.08 15.96
C PHE A 101 18.11 -9.13 16.31
N LEU A 102 17.81 -10.42 16.09
CA LEU A 102 18.77 -11.52 16.36
C LEU A 102 19.97 -11.51 15.41
N THR A 103 19.81 -10.97 14.21
CA THR A 103 20.87 -10.87 13.19
C THR A 103 21.49 -9.47 13.10
N ASN A 104 21.09 -8.53 13.96
CA ASN A 104 21.52 -7.13 13.96
C ASN A 104 21.32 -6.42 12.61
N ASN A 105 20.21 -6.73 11.94
CA ASN A 105 19.80 -6.11 10.69
C ASN A 105 18.73 -5.03 10.95
N GLN A 106 18.90 -3.85 10.35
CA GLN A 106 17.94 -2.75 10.49
C GLN A 106 16.81 -2.78 9.46
N SER A 107 17.03 -3.44 8.31
CA SER A 107 16.06 -3.57 7.22
C SER A 107 15.47 -4.97 7.16
N ILE A 108 14.15 -5.05 6.97
CA ILE A 108 13.44 -6.33 6.79
C ILE A 108 13.89 -7.06 5.51
N GLN A 109 14.39 -6.33 4.52
CA GLN A 109 14.85 -6.92 3.26
C GLN A 109 16.09 -7.80 3.46
N GLU A 110 16.87 -7.58 4.52
CA GLU A 110 18.08 -8.37 4.83
C GLU A 110 17.75 -9.74 5.44
N VAL A 111 16.51 -9.94 5.89
CA VAL A 111 16.06 -11.20 6.52
C VAL A 111 15.06 -11.97 5.64
N LEU A 112 14.82 -11.48 4.42
CA LEU A 112 13.96 -12.11 3.42
C LEU A 112 14.80 -12.56 2.23
N PHE A 113 14.63 -13.81 1.76
CA PHE A 113 15.38 -14.29 0.59
C PHE A 113 15.03 -13.53 -0.70
N PHE A 114 13.77 -13.15 -0.87
CA PHE A 114 13.27 -12.44 -2.04
C PHE A 114 12.30 -11.33 -1.59
N PRO A 115 12.81 -10.19 -1.11
CA PRO A 115 11.95 -9.10 -0.67
C PRO A 115 11.16 -8.50 -1.85
N GLN A 116 9.97 -7.99 -1.56
CA GLN A 116 9.18 -7.27 -2.57
C GLN A 116 9.92 -6.00 -3.00
N MET A 117 10.30 -5.94 -4.27
CA MET A 117 10.96 -4.78 -4.86
C MET A 117 9.99 -4.02 -5.76
N LYS A 118 10.19 -2.70 -5.88
CA LYS A 118 9.50 -1.92 -6.91
C LYS A 118 9.94 -2.44 -8.29
N PRO A 119 9.02 -2.73 -9.22
CA PRO A 119 9.39 -3.15 -10.57
C PRO A 119 10.36 -2.16 -11.21
N GLU A 120 11.38 -2.69 -11.87
CA GLU A 120 12.30 -1.85 -12.64
C GLU A 120 11.53 -1.12 -13.74
N LYS A 121 11.72 0.20 -13.82
CA LYS A 121 11.24 0.98 -14.95
C LYS A 121 12.10 0.62 -16.15
N LYS A 122 11.58 -0.23 -17.05
CA LYS A 122 12.25 -0.51 -18.33
C LYS A 122 12.40 0.82 -19.08
N ALA A 123 13.63 1.25 -19.28
CA ALA A 123 13.91 2.37 -20.17
C ALA A 123 13.37 2.01 -21.56
N ILE A 124 12.46 2.81 -22.07
CA ILE A 124 11.97 2.65 -23.43
C ILE A 124 13.18 2.92 -24.35
N PRO A 125 13.61 1.95 -25.18
CA PRO A 125 14.78 2.13 -26.02
C PRO A 125 14.47 3.19 -27.08
N MET A 126 14.98 4.40 -26.84
CA MET A 126 14.86 5.53 -27.75
C MET A 126 16.23 5.82 -28.37
N THR A 127 16.23 6.14 -29.66
CA THR A 127 17.36 6.76 -30.36
C THR A 127 17.63 8.16 -29.82
N ASP A 128 18.81 8.73 -30.07
CA ASP A 128 19.16 10.05 -29.55
C ASP A 128 18.26 11.17 -30.13
N ASP A 129 17.84 11.03 -31.39
CA ASP A 129 16.86 11.93 -32.02
C ASP A 129 15.48 11.82 -31.34
N GLU A 130 15.03 10.60 -30.98
CA GLU A 130 13.79 10.37 -30.23
C GLU A 130 13.84 10.92 -28.80
N LYS A 131 14.97 10.77 -28.11
CA LYS A 131 15.17 11.36 -26.77
C LYS A 131 15.12 12.88 -26.81
N ALA A 132 15.73 13.50 -27.82
CA ALA A 132 15.73 14.95 -27.99
C ALA A 132 14.32 15.49 -28.22
N VAL A 133 13.55 14.87 -29.12
CA VAL A 133 12.15 15.27 -29.37
C VAL A 133 11.26 14.99 -28.16
N PHE A 134 11.44 13.85 -27.48
CA PHE A 134 10.68 13.50 -26.28
C PHE A 134 10.96 14.47 -25.12
N ALA A 135 12.18 14.98 -24.96
CA ALA A 135 12.51 15.98 -23.96
C ALA A 135 11.80 17.31 -24.20
N ILE A 136 11.72 17.75 -25.47
CA ILE A 136 10.99 18.97 -25.85
C ILE A 136 9.49 18.77 -25.62
N LEU A 137 8.95 17.61 -26.00
CA LEU A 137 7.55 17.26 -25.77
C LEU A 137 7.21 17.22 -24.26
N LYS A 138 8.13 16.73 -23.42
CA LYS A 138 7.95 16.73 -21.95
C LYS A 138 7.89 18.12 -21.34
N ALA A 139 8.61 19.07 -21.91
CA ALA A 139 8.64 20.45 -21.42
C ALA A 139 7.40 21.25 -21.85
N ASN A 140 6.84 20.95 -23.03
CA ASN A 140 5.81 21.77 -23.68
C ASN A 140 4.57 20.94 -24.08
N ASN A 141 4.02 20.11 -23.19
CA ASN A 141 2.87 19.26 -23.53
C ASN A 141 1.52 19.99 -23.31
N PRO A 142 0.60 20.07 -24.29
CA PRO A 142 0.73 19.75 -25.72
C PRO A 142 1.37 20.87 -26.55
N ILE A 143 2.04 20.52 -27.67
CA ILE A 143 2.73 21.45 -28.57
C ILE A 143 2.30 21.27 -30.03
N ASP A 144 2.25 22.36 -30.80
CA ASP A 144 2.00 22.29 -32.25
C ASP A 144 3.11 21.49 -32.96
N LEU A 145 2.73 20.68 -33.94
CA LEU A 145 3.65 19.80 -34.67
C LEU A 145 4.73 20.59 -35.42
N ASN A 146 4.41 21.76 -35.98
CA ASN A 146 5.38 22.57 -36.70
C ASN A 146 6.37 23.23 -35.74
N ASP A 147 5.91 23.65 -34.56
CA ASP A 147 6.76 24.21 -33.52
C ASP A 147 7.68 23.15 -32.92
N LEU A 148 7.17 21.95 -32.64
CA LEU A 148 7.98 20.82 -32.17
C LEU A 148 9.04 20.43 -33.21
N LYS A 149 8.66 20.40 -34.49
CA LYS A 149 9.59 20.12 -35.59
C LYS A 149 10.67 21.19 -35.71
N SER A 150 10.29 22.46 -35.63
CA SER A 150 11.22 23.59 -35.67
C SER A 150 12.22 23.55 -34.51
N GLN A 151 11.73 23.33 -33.28
CA GLN A 151 12.56 23.24 -32.07
C GLN A 151 13.49 22.01 -32.08
N SER A 152 13.08 20.91 -32.71
CA SER A 152 13.90 19.71 -32.82
C SER A 152 15.11 19.86 -33.76
N GLY A 153 15.08 20.81 -34.70
CA GLY A 153 16.13 21.01 -35.70
C GLY A 153 16.37 19.82 -36.66
N LEU A 154 15.46 18.85 -36.70
CA LEU A 154 15.60 17.64 -37.52
C LEU A 154 15.24 17.90 -38.99
N SER A 155 15.96 17.24 -39.90
CA SER A 155 15.58 17.22 -41.33
C SER A 155 14.27 16.48 -41.54
N ASN A 156 13.52 16.78 -42.61
CA ASN A 156 12.21 16.14 -42.88
C ASN A 156 12.25 14.61 -42.79
N LYS A 157 13.27 13.97 -43.38
CA LYS A 157 13.43 12.51 -43.35
C LYS A 157 13.73 11.96 -41.95
N LYS A 158 14.50 12.71 -41.13
CA LYS A 158 14.79 12.33 -39.75
C LYS A 158 13.57 12.53 -38.86
N TRP A 159 12.91 13.68 -38.98
CA TRP A 159 11.66 14.00 -38.28
C TRP A 159 10.61 12.91 -38.47
N ASP A 160 10.32 12.52 -39.71
CA ASP A 160 9.32 11.50 -40.01
C ASP A 160 9.67 10.14 -39.40
N LYS A 161 10.96 9.81 -39.31
CA LYS A 161 11.43 8.58 -38.67
C LYS A 161 11.27 8.65 -37.15
N THR A 162 11.64 9.78 -36.55
CA THR A 162 11.61 10.03 -35.10
C THR A 162 10.18 10.07 -34.57
N ILE A 163 9.26 10.81 -35.20
CA ILE A 163 7.88 10.92 -34.73
C ILE A 163 7.14 9.57 -34.84
N LYS A 164 7.36 8.82 -35.94
CA LYS A 164 6.83 7.46 -36.09
C LYS A 164 7.39 6.50 -35.04
N GLY A 165 8.66 6.66 -34.68
CA GLY A 165 9.30 5.91 -33.60
C GLY A 165 8.65 6.19 -32.25
N LEU A 166 8.49 7.46 -31.88
CA LEU A 166 7.83 7.89 -30.63
C LEU A 166 6.38 7.41 -30.53
N THR A 167 5.60 7.51 -31.61
CA THR A 167 4.21 6.99 -31.63
C THR A 167 4.16 5.47 -31.54
N LYS A 168 5.10 4.75 -32.18
CA LYS A 168 5.21 3.29 -32.07
C LYS A 168 5.58 2.83 -30.67
N LEU A 169 6.39 3.62 -29.95
CA LEU A 169 6.75 3.36 -28.56
C LEU A 169 5.62 3.74 -27.58
N GLY A 170 4.52 4.31 -28.07
CA GLY A 170 3.36 4.68 -27.25
C GLY A 170 3.62 5.85 -26.31
N VAL A 171 4.61 6.71 -26.60
CA VAL A 171 5.00 7.84 -25.74
C VAL A 171 4.56 9.19 -26.28
N ALA A 172 4.07 9.24 -27.52
CA ALA A 172 3.59 10.46 -28.16
C ALA A 172 2.43 10.15 -29.11
N ASN A 173 1.39 10.97 -29.07
CA ASN A 173 0.24 10.88 -29.96
C ASN A 173 0.12 12.17 -30.78
N VAL A 174 -0.31 12.06 -32.04
CA VAL A 174 -0.49 13.20 -32.95
C VAL A 174 -1.97 13.37 -33.22
N ASN A 175 -2.56 14.42 -32.65
CA ASN A 175 -3.98 14.73 -32.79
C ASN A 175 -4.19 15.87 -33.79
N LYS A 176 -5.22 15.72 -34.62
CA LYS A 176 -5.68 16.79 -35.50
C LYS A 176 -6.92 17.43 -34.90
N THR A 177 -6.82 18.71 -34.56
CA THR A 177 -7.94 19.55 -34.09
C THR A 177 -8.31 20.55 -35.19
N ASP A 178 -9.42 21.26 -35.00
CA ASP A 178 -9.85 22.32 -35.93
C ASP A 178 -8.83 23.47 -35.99
N ASP A 179 -8.02 23.63 -34.93
CA ASP A 179 -7.00 24.68 -34.77
C ASP A 179 -5.59 24.27 -35.25
N GLY A 180 -5.33 22.99 -35.56
CA GLY A 180 -3.99 22.55 -36.00
C GLY A 180 -3.67 21.07 -35.81
N LEU A 181 -2.37 20.74 -35.94
CA LEU A 181 -1.81 19.41 -35.65
C LEU A 181 -1.00 19.50 -34.36
N PHE A 182 -1.44 18.84 -33.30
CA PHE A 182 -0.78 18.87 -32.00
C PHE A 182 -0.15 17.52 -31.68
N VAL A 183 0.98 17.56 -31.00
CA VAL A 183 1.65 16.37 -30.44
C VAL A 183 1.52 16.41 -28.93
N GLU A 184 0.98 15.33 -28.37
CA GLU A 184 0.78 15.17 -26.93
C GLU A 184 1.55 13.95 -26.40
N MET A 185 1.95 14.00 -25.14
CA MET A 185 2.51 12.84 -24.43
C MET A 185 1.40 11.90 -23.95
N VAL A 186 1.63 10.60 -24.10
CA VAL A 186 0.75 9.52 -23.62
C VAL A 186 1.28 8.96 -22.30
#